data_AF-A0A531LLW9-F1
#
_entry.id   AF-A0A531LLW9-F1
#
_cell.length_a   1.000
_cell.length_b   1.000
_cell.length_c   1.000
_cell.angle_alpha   90.00
_cell.angle_beta   90.00
_cell.angle_gamma   90.00
#
_symmetry.space_group_name_H-M   'P 1'
#
loop_
_entity.id
_entity.type
_entity.pdbx_description
1 polymer ?
#
loop_
_entity_poly.entity_id
_entity_poly.type
_entity_poly.pdbx_seq_one_letter_code
_entity_poly.pdbx_strand_id
1 'polypeptide(L)' 'VSNIIWCTGFRAGLDWIKLPIFDDSGRVKQYRGAVEGEPGLYVCGLHFQHSPSSTMIHGAARDAGYVADKIGERMRAAAG' A
#
# COMPACT_ATOMS: atom_id res chain seq x y z
N VAL A 1 -8.15 -10.25 -39.40
CA VAL A 1 -8.87 -10.25 -38.10
C VAL A 1 -8.76 -8.85 -37.51
N SER A 2 -9.84 -8.27 -36.97
CA SER A 2 -9.86 -6.90 -36.43
C SER A 2 -10.23 -6.92 -34.94
N ASN A 3 -9.28 -7.27 -34.08
CA ASN A 3 -9.49 -7.33 -32.63
C ASN A 3 -8.58 -6.34 -31.91
N ILE A 4 -9.03 -5.86 -30.74
CA ILE A 4 -8.26 -5.01 -29.84
C ILE A 4 -8.14 -5.71 -28.49
N ILE A 5 -6.92 -5.75 -27.94
CA ILE A 5 -6.64 -6.26 -26.59
C ILE A 5 -6.05 -5.10 -25.78
N TRP A 6 -6.62 -4.85 -24.61
CA TRP A 6 -6.17 -3.79 -23.71
C TRP A 6 -5.19 -4.36 -22.68
N CYS A 7 -3.92 -3.95 -22.79
CA CYS A 7 -2.84 -4.29 -21.86
C CYS A 7 -2.43 -3.08 -20.99
N THR A 8 -3.39 -2.25 -20.59
CA THR A 8 -3.18 -0.94 -19.93
C THR A 8 -3.15 -1.01 -18.40
N GLY A 9 -3.10 -2.22 -17.83
CA GLY A 9 -2.94 -2.44 -16.39
C GLY A 9 -4.25 -2.50 -15.60
N PHE A 10 -4.15 -2.27 -14.29
CA PHE A 10 -5.25 -2.35 -13.33
C PHE A 10 -5.14 -1.23 -12.28
N ARG A 11 -6.21 -1.02 -11.51
CA ARG A 11 -6.23 -0.13 -10.33
C ARG A 11 -6.26 -0.96 -9.04
N ALA A 12 -5.80 -0.39 -7.93
CA ALA A 12 -5.73 -1.09 -6.64
C ALA A 12 -7.11 -1.45 -6.04
N GLY A 13 -8.21 -0.85 -6.52
CA GLY A 13 -9.58 -1.19 -6.10
C GLY A 13 -9.87 -0.84 -4.64
N LEU A 14 -9.32 0.27 -4.14
CA LEU A 14 -9.44 0.70 -2.74
C LEU A 14 -10.65 1.62 -2.48
N ASP A 15 -11.55 1.76 -3.46
CA ASP A 15 -12.70 2.68 -3.42
C ASP A 15 -13.70 2.38 -2.29
N TRP A 16 -13.62 1.18 -1.69
CA TRP A 16 -14.42 0.79 -0.52
C TRP A 16 -13.96 1.47 0.78
N ILE A 17 -12.73 2.00 0.83
CA ILE A 17 -12.20 2.72 1.99
C ILE A 17 -12.67 4.18 1.93
N LYS A 18 -13.46 4.60 2.92
CA LYS A 18 -14.03 5.96 3.00
C LYS A 18 -13.28 6.84 4.00
N LEU A 19 -11.97 7.03 3.76
CA LEU A 19 -11.07 7.84 4.58
C LEU A 19 -10.31 8.86 3.72
N PRO A 20 -9.85 10.00 4.27
CA PRO A 20 -9.14 11.06 3.53
C PRO A 20 -7.65 10.71 3.23
N ILE A 21 -7.41 9.48 2.80
CA ILE A 21 -6.07 8.89 2.66
C ILE A 21 -5.53 8.92 1.23
N PHE A 22 -6.33 9.32 0.25
CA PHE A 22 -5.94 9.34 -1.15
C PHE A 22 -5.40 10.71 -1.58
N ASP A 23 -4.46 10.73 -2.51
CA ASP A 23 -4.04 11.92 -3.24
C ASP A 23 -4.97 12.20 -4.43
N ASP A 24 -4.74 13.31 -5.14
CA ASP A 24 -5.55 13.72 -6.30
C ASP A 24 -5.50 12.70 -7.46
N SER A 25 -4.53 11.77 -7.44
CA SER A 25 -4.39 10.68 -8.41
C SER A 25 -5.01 9.37 -7.93
N GLY A 26 -5.68 9.36 -6.77
CA GLY A 26 -6.31 8.18 -6.17
C GLY A 26 -5.31 7.20 -5.55
N ARG A 27 -4.07 7.61 -5.27
CA ARG A 27 -3.06 6.78 -4.60
C ARG A 27 -3.12 7.01 -3.10
N VAL A 28 -2.88 5.97 -2.31
CA VAL A 28 -2.79 6.09 -0.85
C VAL A 28 -1.56 6.92 -0.49
N LYS A 29 -1.75 8.00 0.26
CA LYS A 29 -0.67 8.79 0.89
C LYS A 29 -0.05 7.96 2.01
N GLN A 30 1.17 7.49 1.80
CA GLN A 30 1.84 6.58 2.71
C GLN A 30 3.35 6.76 2.66
N TYR A 31 4.01 6.42 3.77
CA TYR A 31 5.46 6.24 3.82
C TYR A 31 5.80 4.80 4.17
N ARG A 32 6.36 4.07 3.19
CA ARG A 32 6.73 2.65 3.26
C ARG A 32 5.63 1.70 3.77
N GLY A 33 4.37 2.10 3.67
CA GLY A 33 3.20 1.33 4.06
C GLY A 33 2.42 1.94 5.22
N ALA A 34 3.00 2.86 6.00
CA ALA A 34 2.27 3.60 7.03
C ALA A 34 1.45 4.72 6.39
N VAL A 35 0.12 4.71 6.58
CA VAL A 35 -0.77 5.70 5.95
C VAL A 35 -0.70 7.02 6.69
N GLU A 36 -0.52 8.10 5.94
CA GLU A 36 -0.46 9.46 6.47
C GLU A 36 -1.84 9.91 6.95
N GLY A 37 -1.90 10.52 8.14
CA GLY A 37 -3.14 11.04 8.72
C GLY A 37 -4.05 10.00 9.36
N GLU A 38 -3.80 8.69 9.18
CA GLU A 38 -4.61 7.61 9.76
C GLU A 38 -3.75 6.61 10.57
N PRO A 39 -3.40 6.93 11.84
CA PRO A 39 -2.57 6.07 12.66
C PRO A 39 -3.20 4.70 12.92
N GLY A 40 -2.51 3.63 12.52
CA GLY A 40 -3.00 2.25 12.65
C GLY A 40 -3.50 1.65 11.34
N LEU A 41 -3.62 2.45 10.27
CA LEU A 41 -3.86 1.95 8.93
C LEU A 41 -2.53 1.74 8.19
N TYR A 42 -2.38 0.56 7.60
CA TYR A 42 -1.19 0.19 6.84
C TYR A 42 -1.57 -0.45 5.51
N VAL A 43 -0.70 -0.26 4.51
CA VAL A 43 -0.80 -0.85 3.17
C VAL A 43 0.50 -1.59 2.83
N CYS A 44 0.40 -2.64 2.04
CA CYS A 44 1.55 -3.46 1.65
C CYS A 44 1.46 -3.86 0.18
N GLY A 45 2.61 -3.87 -0.50
CA GLY A 45 2.72 -4.31 -1.89
C GLY A 45 2.19 -3.34 -2.93
N LEU A 46 2.06 -2.04 -2.61
CA LEU A 46 1.67 -1.04 -3.61
C LEU A 46 2.76 -0.86 -4.68
N HIS A 47 2.33 -0.42 -5.86
CA HIS A 47 3.25 -0.04 -6.94
C HIS A 47 4.19 1.07 -6.49
N PHE A 48 5.49 0.81 -6.55
CA PHE A 48 6.54 1.68 -6.00
C PHE A 48 6.35 2.05 -4.51
N GLN A 49 5.77 1.18 -3.69
CA GLN A 49 5.61 1.45 -2.25
C GLN A 49 6.93 1.83 -1.57
N HIS A 50 7.94 0.98 -1.77
CA HIS A 50 9.31 1.23 -1.34
C HIS A 50 10.31 1.00 -2.48
N SER A 51 10.00 0.08 -3.40
CA SER A 51 10.84 -0.25 -4.55
C SER A 51 9.99 -0.62 -5.77
N PRO A 52 10.57 -0.67 -6.99
CA PRO A 52 9.89 -1.21 -8.16
C PRO A 52 9.41 -2.65 -7.98
N SER A 53 10.10 -3.43 -7.15
CA SER A 53 9.75 -4.83 -6.87
C SER A 53 8.64 -5.02 -5.84
N SER A 54 8.12 -3.94 -5.24
CA SER A 54 7.12 -4.01 -4.16
C SER A 54 5.85 -4.79 -4.53
N THR A 55 5.45 -4.77 -5.81
CA THR A 55 4.27 -5.51 -6.32
C THR A 55 4.58 -6.96 -6.70
N MET A 56 5.85 -7.35 -6.69
CA MET A 56 6.31 -8.67 -7.10
C MET A 56 6.41 -9.57 -5.87
N ILE A 57 6.13 -10.87 -6.03
CA ILE A 57 6.16 -11.86 -4.93
C ILE A 57 7.47 -11.79 -4.14
N HIS A 58 8.61 -11.69 -4.83
CA HIS A 58 9.93 -11.64 -4.18
C HIS A 58 10.25 -10.30 -3.51
N GLY A 59 9.58 -9.20 -3.88
CA GLY A 59 9.80 -7.88 -3.28
C GLY A 59 8.82 -7.55 -2.16
N ALA A 60 7.61 -8.11 -2.21
CA ALA A 60 6.54 -7.87 -1.24
C ALA A 60 6.93 -8.24 0.20
N ALA A 61 7.77 -9.27 0.39
CA ALA A 61 8.23 -9.71 1.72
C ALA A 61 8.96 -8.59 2.50
N ARG A 62 9.72 -7.74 1.80
CA ARG A 62 10.45 -6.62 2.41
C ARG A 62 9.49 -5.55 2.96
N ASP A 63 8.44 -5.26 2.19
CA ASP A 63 7.44 -4.27 2.58
C ASP A 63 6.56 -4.81 3.70
N ALA A 64 6.18 -6.09 3.63
CA ALA A 64 5.42 -6.76 4.68
C ALA A 64 6.19 -6.78 6.00
N GLY A 65 7.50 -7.08 5.97
CA GLY A 65 8.35 -7.05 7.16
C GLY A 65 8.39 -5.67 7.82
N TYR A 66 8.61 -4.61 7.03
CA TYR A 66 8.60 -3.25 7.55
C TYR A 66 7.24 -2.85 8.15
N VAL A 67 6.14 -3.19 7.49
CA VAL A 67 4.78 -2.92 7.99
C VAL A 67 4.53 -3.67 9.30
N ALA A 68 4.92 -4.95 9.38
CA ALA A 68 4.79 -5.76 10.60
C ALA A 68 5.57 -5.16 11.78
N ASP A 69 6.80 -4.69 11.54
CA ASP A 69 7.60 -4.01 12.57
C ASP A 69 6.89 -2.75 13.09
N LYS A 70 6.33 -1.93 12.20
CA LYS A 70 5.58 -0.72 12.58
C LYS A 70 4.29 -1.01 13.32
N ILE A 71 3.59 -2.09 12.98
CA ILE A 71 2.44 -2.55 13.75
C ILE A 71 2.90 -2.97 15.16
N GLY A 72 3.97 -3.76 15.26
CA GLY A 72 4.51 -4.22 16.54
C GLY A 72 4.97 -3.08 17.46
N GLU A 73 5.66 -2.07 16.91
CA GLU A 73 6.03 -0.85 17.62
C GLU A 73 4.80 -0.14 18.20
N ARG A 74 3.75 0.06 17.39
CA ARG A 74 2.50 0.70 17.82
C ARG A 74 1.78 -0.09 18.90
N MET A 75 1.68 -1.42 18.75
CA MET A 75 1.00 -2.28 19.73
C MET A 75 1.69 -2.22 21.10
N ARG A 76 3.03 -2.20 21.13
CA ARG A 76 3.78 -2.02 22.37
C ARG A 76 3.53 -0.65 23.01
N ALA A 77 3.54 0.41 22.20
CA ALA A 77 3.28 1.76 22.69
C ALA A 77 1.84 1.94 23.22
N ALA A 78 0.87 1.20 22.70
CA ALA A 78 -0.52 1.25 23.17
C ALA A 78 -0.77 0.42 24.45
N ALA A 79 0.16 -0.48 24.81
CA ALA A 79 0.04 -1.38 25.96
C ALA A 79 0.73 -0.87 27.23
N GLY A 80 1.52 0.22 27.15
CA GLY A 80 2.18 0.89 28.27
C GLY A 80 1.50 2.21 28.59
#